data_AF-A0A5K4F2T6-F1
#
_entry.id   AF-A0A5K4F2T6-F1
#
_cell.length_a   1.000
_cell.length_b   1.000
_cell.length_c   1.000
_cell.angle_alpha   90.00
_cell.angle_beta   90.00
_cell.angle_gamma   90.00
#
_symmetry.space_group_name_H-M   'P 1'
#
loop_
_entity.id
_entity.type
_entity.pdbx_description
1 polymer ?
#
loop_
_entity_poly.entity_id
_entity_poly.type
_entity_poly.pdbx_seq_one_letter_code
_entity_poly.pdbx_strand_id
1 'polypeptide(L)'
;MAKAPLTRQLKFAVCSFCTYFIVCIILGAPILEQWKETGLMSLVLTICTNFPFLMFFEGNLDNLRSVLAPSLPEEKFVAFIGYGCVIGAWLSAGFLVLDWDRPWQAWPIPCIIGAILGTFTGWMIFKLISCLSRYRISSASSYRSYSQVSSDKCRYD
;
A
#
# COMPACT_ATOMS: atom_id res chain seq x y z
N MET A 1 2.16 2.44 -24.11
CA MET A 1 2.92 3.35 -23.24
C MET A 1 4.38 2.93 -23.28
N ALA A 2 5.29 3.80 -23.72
CA ALA A 2 6.72 3.53 -23.59
C ALA A 2 7.02 3.39 -22.10
N LYS A 3 7.57 2.25 -21.67
CA LYS A 3 7.98 2.10 -20.27
C LYS A 3 8.98 3.20 -19.95
N ALA A 4 8.83 3.84 -18.79
CA ALA A 4 9.82 4.74 -18.24
C ALA A 4 11.23 4.15 -18.41
N PRO A 5 12.26 4.96 -18.70
CA PRO A 5 13.61 4.43 -18.76
C PRO A 5 13.94 3.76 -17.41
N LEU A 6 14.47 2.54 -17.47
CA LEU A 6 14.81 1.73 -16.29
C LEU A 6 15.66 2.53 -15.28
N THR A 7 16.51 3.43 -15.79
CA THR A 7 17.33 4.34 -14.99
C THR A 7 16.50 5.26 -14.10
N ARG A 8 15.34 5.74 -14.55
CA ARG A 8 14.45 6.58 -13.73
C ARG A 8 13.77 5.75 -12.63
N GLN A 9 13.30 4.55 -12.94
CA GLN A 9 12.71 3.65 -11.95
C GLN A 9 13.73 3.26 -10.87
N LEU A 10 14.97 2.94 -11.28
CA LEU A 10 16.05 2.61 -10.36
C LEU A 10 16.41 3.80 -9.46
N LYS A 11 16.52 5.01 -10.01
CA LYS A 11 16.76 6.23 -9.22
C LYS A 11 15.66 6.44 -8.18
N PHE A 12 14.40 6.28 -8.56
CA PHE A 12 13.28 6.41 -7.63
C PHE A 12 13.34 5.37 -6.50
N ALA A 13 13.62 4.10 -6.81
CA ALA A 13 13.75 3.04 -5.82
C ALA A 13 14.91 3.31 -4.84
N VAL A 14 16.06 3.78 -5.34
CA VAL A 14 17.21 4.15 -4.50
C VAL A 14 16.88 5.34 -3.60
N CYS A 15 16.26 6.40 -4.14
CA CYS A 15 15.82 7.54 -3.33
C CYS A 15 14.84 7.11 -2.24
N SER A 16 13.88 6.25 -2.56
CA SER A 16 12.92 5.72 -1.59
C SER A 16 13.59 4.89 -0.51
N PHE A 17 14.59 4.07 -0.85
CA PHE A 17 15.38 3.33 0.12
C PHE A 17 16.08 4.27 1.10
N CYS A 18 16.75 5.30 0.59
CA CYS A 18 17.41 6.31 1.43
C CYS A 18 16.39 7.04 2.32
N THR A 19 15.23 7.40 1.79
CA THR A 19 14.16 8.05 2.56
C THR A 19 13.67 7.14 3.69
N TYR A 20 13.39 5.87 3.43
CA TYR A 20 12.98 4.94 4.48
C TYR A 20 14.07 4.72 5.53
N PHE A 21 15.33 4.66 5.11
CA PHE A 21 16.47 4.53 6.03
C PHE A 21 16.56 5.73 6.98
N ILE A 22 16.45 6.94 6.45
CA ILE A 22 16.45 8.17 7.26
C ILE A 22 15.22 8.20 8.17
N VAL A 23 14.03 7.85 7.67
CA VAL A 23 12.79 7.81 8.47
C VAL A 23 12.90 6.80 9.61
N CYS A 24 13.43 5.60 9.37
CA CYS A 24 13.65 4.62 10.42
C CYS A 24 14.58 5.18 11.52
N ILE A 25 15.67 5.84 11.14
CA ILE A 25 16.59 6.48 12.09
C ILE A 25 15.89 7.57 12.90
N ILE A 26 15.10 8.44 12.25
CA ILE A 26 14.33 9.49 12.92
C ILE A 26 13.32 8.89 13.91
N LEU A 27 12.73 7.74 13.59
CA LEU A 27 11.81 7.01 14.47
C LEU A 27 12.53 6.24 15.60
N GLY A 28 13.85 6.36 15.73
CA GLY A 28 14.62 5.75 16.81
C GLY A 28 15.27 4.42 16.46
N ALA A 29 15.33 4.03 15.18
CA ALA A 29 16.07 2.82 14.79
C ALA A 29 17.58 2.97 15.05
N PRO A 30 18.25 1.88 15.47
CA PRO A 30 19.68 1.90 15.77
C PRO A 30 20.53 2.23 14.53
N ILE A 31 21.44 3.21 14.68
CA ILE A 31 22.28 3.74 13.60
C ILE A 31 23.60 2.99 13.45
N LEU A 32 24.34 2.78 14.54
CA LEU A 32 25.74 2.30 14.49
C LEU A 32 25.85 0.80 14.77
N GLU A 33 25.13 0.30 15.77
CA GLU A 33 25.25 -1.09 16.22
C GLU A 33 24.54 -2.06 15.27
N GLN A 34 23.41 -1.64 14.70
CA GLN A 34 22.52 -2.49 13.91
C GLN A 34 22.11 -1.81 12.59
N TRP A 35 23.09 -1.23 11.88
CA TRP A 35 22.83 -0.56 10.61
C TRP A 35 22.36 -1.53 9.51
N LYS A 36 22.76 -2.80 9.57
CA LYS A 36 22.37 -3.83 8.61
C LYS A 36 20.88 -4.17 8.74
N GLU A 37 20.40 -4.22 9.97
CA GLU A 37 19.03 -4.47 10.36
C GLU A 37 18.13 -3.30 9.94
N THR A 38 18.57 -2.07 10.22
CA THR A 38 17.88 -0.86 9.74
C THR A 38 17.87 -0.82 8.21
N GLY A 39 18.97 -1.18 7.56
CA GLY A 39 19.06 -1.32 6.10
C GLY A 39 18.11 -2.37 5.54
N LEU A 40 18.02 -3.54 6.19
CA LEU A 40 17.09 -4.61 5.82
C LEU A 40 15.64 -4.14 5.95
N MET A 41 15.30 -3.45 7.04
CA MET A 41 13.96 -2.89 7.23
C MET A 41 13.60 -1.89 6.13
N SER A 42 14.51 -0.96 5.82
CA SER A 42 14.32 0.00 4.73
C SER A 42 14.20 -0.69 3.37
N LEU A 43 14.97 -1.75 3.13
CA LEU A 43 14.88 -2.54 1.91
C LEU A 43 13.52 -3.23 1.79
N VAL A 44 13.03 -3.85 2.85
CA VAL A 44 11.70 -4.49 2.88
C VAL A 44 10.60 -3.47 2.60
N LEU A 45 10.61 -2.32 3.29
CA LEU A 45 9.64 -1.24 3.04
C LEU A 45 9.71 -0.77 1.58
N THR A 46 10.91 -0.52 1.07
CA THR A 46 11.14 -0.10 -0.33
C THR A 46 10.59 -1.12 -1.31
N ILE A 47 10.83 -2.41 -1.10
CA ILE A 47 10.34 -3.45 -2.00
C ILE A 47 8.81 -3.53 -1.91
N CYS A 48 8.24 -3.61 -0.72
CA CYS A 48 6.80 -3.76 -0.52
C CYS A 48 5.99 -2.57 -1.07
N THR A 49 6.49 -1.34 -0.95
CA THR A 49 5.80 -0.14 -1.45
C THR A 49 6.11 0.16 -2.90
N ASN A 50 7.38 0.07 -3.33
CA ASN A 50 7.75 0.46 -4.69
C ASN A 50 7.52 -0.62 -5.74
N PHE A 51 7.53 -1.90 -5.38
CA PHE A 51 7.25 -2.96 -6.36
C PHE A 51 5.86 -2.80 -7.01
N PRO A 52 4.74 -2.69 -6.26
CA PRO A 52 3.45 -2.39 -6.88
C PRO A 52 3.43 -1.01 -7.54
N PHE A 53 4.04 0.02 -6.94
CA PHE A 53 4.04 1.36 -7.51
C PHE A 53 4.71 1.42 -8.89
N LEU A 54 5.92 0.86 -9.04
CA LEU A 54 6.69 0.90 -10.28
C LEU A 54 6.16 -0.03 -11.38
N MET A 55 5.25 -0.96 -11.04
CA MET A 55 4.53 -1.77 -12.03
C MET A 55 3.43 -0.97 -12.76
N PHE A 56 2.76 -0.05 -12.06
CA PHE A 56 1.65 0.74 -12.61
C PHE A 56 2.07 2.16 -13.02
N PHE A 57 3.03 2.75 -12.31
CA PHE A 57 3.40 4.15 -12.45
C PHE A 57 4.88 4.34 -12.74
N GLU A 58 5.19 5.47 -13.37
CA GLU A 58 6.57 5.90 -13.53
C GLU A 58 7.12 6.43 -12.21
N GLY A 59 8.41 6.21 -11.94
CA GLY A 59 9.12 6.73 -10.76
C GLY A 59 9.26 8.25 -10.78
N ASN A 60 8.17 8.96 -10.48
CA ASN A 60 8.09 10.42 -10.37
C ASN A 60 7.29 10.80 -9.11
N LEU A 61 7.61 11.96 -8.54
CA LEU A 61 6.94 12.51 -7.36
C LEU A 61 5.48 12.87 -7.63
N ASP A 62 5.12 13.26 -8.86
CA ASP A 62 3.73 13.57 -9.21
C ASP A 62 2.83 12.33 -9.15
N ASN A 63 3.33 11.20 -9.67
CA ASN A 63 2.65 9.91 -9.56
C ASN A 63 2.62 9.42 -8.11
N LEU A 64 3.68 9.64 -7.33
CA LEU A 64 3.69 9.31 -5.91
C LEU A 64 2.60 10.11 -5.17
N ARG A 65 2.46 11.41 -5.46
CA ARG A 65 1.42 12.26 -4.89
C ARG A 65 0.03 11.78 -5.26
N SER A 66 -0.19 11.33 -6.50
CA SER A 66 -1.49 10.81 -6.92
C SER A 66 -1.84 9.49 -6.21
N VAL A 67 -0.84 8.64 -5.94
CA VAL A 67 -1.02 7.43 -5.12
C VAL A 67 -1.26 7.76 -3.64
N LEU A 68 -0.65 8.82 -3.12
CA LEU A 68 -0.92 9.30 -1.75
C LEU A 68 -2.33 9.90 -1.59
N ALA A 69 -2.98 10.32 -2.67
CA ALA A 69 -4.36 10.81 -2.67
C ALA A 69 -5.15 10.16 -3.82
N PRO A 70 -5.45 8.85 -3.72
CA PRO A 70 -5.81 8.04 -4.86
C PRO A 70 -7.23 8.29 -5.35
N SER A 71 -7.35 8.59 -6.64
CA SER A 71 -8.63 8.83 -7.33
C SER A 71 -9.01 7.64 -8.22
N LEU A 72 -8.05 7.12 -8.97
CA LEU A 72 -8.19 6.03 -9.93
C LEU A 72 -8.11 4.65 -9.22
N PRO A 73 -8.72 3.59 -9.80
CA PRO A 73 -8.66 2.24 -9.22
C PRO A 73 -7.23 1.70 -9.03
N GLU A 74 -6.33 2.00 -9.96
CA GLU A 74 -4.91 1.58 -9.90
C GLU A 74 -4.15 2.33 -8.81
N GLU A 75 -4.39 3.64 -8.66
CA GLU A 75 -3.84 4.44 -7.58
C GLU A 75 -4.30 3.90 -6.23
N LYS A 76 -5.59 3.57 -6.11
CA LYS A 76 -6.16 2.95 -4.90
C LYS A 76 -5.49 1.62 -4.61
N PHE A 77 -5.33 0.74 -5.60
CA PHE A 77 -4.66 -0.54 -5.40
C PHE A 77 -3.26 -0.37 -4.79
N VAL A 78 -2.43 0.50 -5.38
CA VAL A 78 -1.07 0.76 -4.90
C VAL A 78 -1.09 1.44 -3.52
N ALA A 79 -1.97 2.42 -3.33
CA ALA A 79 -2.09 3.16 -2.08
C ALA A 79 -2.46 2.27 -0.91
N PHE A 80 -3.49 1.42 -1.07
CA PHE A 80 -3.93 0.52 0.00
C PHE A 80 -2.84 -0.49 0.37
N ILE A 81 -2.08 -1.00 -0.61
CA ILE A 81 -0.92 -1.87 -0.33
C ILE A 81 0.17 -1.10 0.43
N GLY A 82 0.52 0.10 -0.04
CA GLY A 82 1.54 0.94 0.59
C GLY A 82 1.18 1.36 2.02
N TYR A 83 -0.06 1.81 2.24
CA TYR A 83 -0.58 2.15 3.57
C TYR A 83 -0.61 0.93 4.47
N GLY A 84 -1.11 -0.20 3.97
CA GLY A 84 -1.08 -1.46 4.71
C GLY A 84 0.33 -1.81 5.17
N CYS A 85 1.32 -1.74 4.28
CA CYS A 85 2.72 -2.00 4.57
C CYS A 85 3.27 -1.10 5.69
N VAL A 86 3.15 0.22 5.54
CA VAL A 86 3.72 1.20 6.48
C VAL A 86 3.00 1.16 7.84
N ILE A 87 1.66 1.10 7.84
CA ILE A 87 0.86 1.02 9.07
C ILE A 87 1.13 -0.31 9.78
N GLY A 88 1.20 -1.42 9.04
CA GLY A 88 1.50 -2.73 9.59
C GLY A 88 2.87 -2.76 10.27
N ALA A 89 3.90 -2.23 9.60
CA ALA A 89 5.25 -2.08 10.15
C ALA A 89 5.25 -1.23 11.43
N TRP A 90 4.56 -0.09 11.40
CA TRP A 90 4.49 0.83 12.53
C TRP A 90 3.76 0.23 13.73
N LEU A 91 2.61 -0.43 13.52
CA LEU A 91 1.87 -1.10 14.60
C LEU A 91 2.69 -2.21 15.25
N SER A 92 3.42 -2.98 14.46
CA SER A 92 4.28 -4.04 14.99
C SER A 92 5.50 -3.54 15.77
N ALA A 93 5.88 -2.26 15.64
CA ALA A 93 6.91 -1.67 16.48
C ALA A 93 6.50 -1.69 17.97
N GLY A 94 5.20 -1.76 18.28
CA GLY A 94 4.72 -1.96 19.65
C GLY A 94 5.25 -3.24 20.31
N PHE A 95 5.53 -4.30 19.52
CA PHE A 95 6.12 -5.54 20.06
C PHE A 95 7.58 -5.36 20.48
N LEU A 96 8.28 -4.33 20.01
CA LEU A 96 9.65 -4.01 20.45
C LEU A 96 9.67 -3.51 21.90
N VAL A 97 8.59 -2.87 22.34
CA VAL A 97 8.44 -2.33 23.71
C VAL A 97 8.03 -3.41 24.70
N LEU A 98 7.53 -4.55 24.18
CA LEU A 98 7.02 -5.63 25.00
C LEU A 98 8.17 -6.51 25.50
N ASP A 99 8.47 -6.38 26.78
CA ASP A 99 9.58 -7.05 27.49
C ASP A 99 9.29 -8.55 27.72
N TRP A 100 9.07 -9.31 26.65
CA TRP A 100 8.99 -10.77 26.75
C TRP A 100 10.33 -11.45 26.49
N ASP A 101 11.39 -10.68 26.24
CA ASP A 101 12.76 -11.14 25.98
C ASP A 101 12.84 -12.26 24.92
N ARG A 102 11.97 -12.22 23.90
CA ARG A 102 11.96 -13.25 22.85
C ARG A 102 12.80 -12.85 21.65
N PRO A 103 13.54 -13.79 21.03
CA PRO A 103 14.38 -13.47 19.87
C PRO A 103 13.58 -12.94 18.67
N TRP A 104 12.31 -13.34 18.53
CA TRP A 104 11.44 -12.81 17.47
C TRP A 104 11.03 -11.35 17.69
N GLN A 105 11.16 -10.82 18.91
CA GLN A 105 10.89 -9.41 19.23
C GLN A 105 12.08 -8.51 18.91
N ALA A 106 13.25 -9.05 18.56
CA ALA A 106 14.42 -8.24 18.25
C ALA A 106 14.21 -7.41 16.96
N TRP A 107 14.72 -6.18 16.95
CA TRP A 107 14.73 -5.33 15.75
C TRP A 107 15.48 -6.02 14.59
N PRO A 108 14.95 -6.01 13.35
CA PRO A 108 13.70 -5.40 12.87
C PRO A 108 12.58 -6.44 12.66
N ILE A 109 12.67 -7.63 13.28
CA ILE A 109 11.86 -8.82 12.95
C ILE A 109 10.34 -8.54 13.07
N PRO A 110 9.82 -7.99 14.19
CA PRO A 110 8.39 -7.69 14.30
C PRO A 110 7.93 -6.74 13.20
N CYS A 111 8.74 -5.72 12.90
CA CYS A 111 8.43 -4.69 11.91
C CYS A 111 8.40 -5.25 10.49
N ILE A 112 9.28 -6.20 10.15
CA ILE A 112 9.25 -6.90 8.86
C ILE A 112 7.98 -7.76 8.76
N ILE A 113 7.64 -8.51 9.80
CA ILE A 113 6.42 -9.34 9.83
C ILE A 113 5.19 -8.44 9.67
N GLY A 114 5.13 -7.33 10.41
CA GLY A 114 4.07 -6.34 10.31
C GLY A 114 3.98 -5.69 8.94
N ALA A 115 5.12 -5.38 8.30
CA ALA A 115 5.15 -4.84 6.94
C ALA A 115 4.54 -5.81 5.92
N ILE A 116 4.90 -7.10 6.00
CA ILE A 116 4.39 -8.14 5.09
C ILE A 116 2.89 -8.39 5.32
N LEU A 117 2.49 -8.59 6.58
CA LEU A 117 1.07 -8.80 6.93
C LEU A 117 0.23 -7.56 6.59
N GLY A 118 0.77 -6.37 6.82
CA GLY A 118 0.17 -5.10 6.46
C GLY A 118 -0.04 -4.96 4.96
N THR A 119 0.98 -5.29 4.15
CA THR A 119 0.91 -5.32 2.67
C THR A 119 -0.24 -6.23 2.20
N PHE A 120 -0.30 -7.44 2.76
CA PHE A 120 -1.35 -8.42 2.45
C PHE A 120 -2.75 -7.92 2.87
N THR A 121 -2.86 -7.34 4.06
CA THR A 121 -4.12 -6.78 4.57
C THR A 121 -4.59 -5.61 3.72
N GLY A 122 -3.69 -4.72 3.29
CA GLY A 122 -3.99 -3.63 2.37
C GLY A 122 -4.56 -4.11 1.04
N TRP A 123 -3.95 -5.16 0.47
CA TRP A 123 -4.47 -5.82 -0.73
C TRP A 123 -5.89 -6.38 -0.53
N MET A 124 -6.12 -7.08 0.59
CA MET A 124 -7.43 -7.65 0.93
C MET A 124 -8.50 -6.57 1.10
N ILE A 125 -8.19 -5.48 1.80
CA ILE A 125 -9.10 -4.33 1.99
C ILE A 125 -9.46 -3.71 0.65
N PHE A 126 -8.49 -3.47 -0.24
CA PHE A 126 -8.76 -2.94 -1.57
C PHE A 126 -9.70 -3.86 -2.38
N LYS A 127 -9.45 -5.18 -2.36
CA LYS A 127 -10.28 -6.16 -3.06
C LYS A 127 -11.70 -6.18 -2.51
N LEU A 128 -11.86 -6.12 -1.19
CA LEU A 128 -13.15 -6.06 -0.52
C LEU A 128 -13.93 -4.79 -0.92
N ILE A 129 -13.31 -3.61 -0.79
CA ILE A 129 -13.93 -2.33 -1.16
C ILE A 129 -14.32 -2.31 -2.65
N SER A 130 -13.46 -2.83 -3.52
CA SER A 130 -13.72 -2.92 -4.95
C SER A 130 -14.88 -3.87 -5.27
N CYS A 131 -14.98 -4.99 -4.54
CA CYS A 131 -16.10 -5.94 -4.67
C CYS A 131 -17.42 -5.31 -4.24
N LEU A 132 -17.45 -4.67 -3.06
CA LEU A 132 -18.64 -3.99 -2.54
C LEU A 132 -19.09 -2.85 -3.44
N SER A 133 -18.14 -2.10 -4.01
CA SER A 133 -18.41 -1.01 -4.95
C SER A 133 -19.02 -1.52 -6.26
N ARG A 134 -18.50 -2.63 -6.81
CA ARG A 134 -19.08 -3.28 -7.99
C ARG A 134 -20.49 -3.81 -7.72
N TYR A 135 -20.71 -4.45 -6.58
CA TYR A 135 -22.03 -4.95 -6.19
C TYR A 135 -23.06 -3.81 -6.09
N ARG A 136 -22.68 -2.66 -5.51
CA ARG A 136 -23.55 -1.47 -5.41
C ARG A 136 -23.93 -0.89 -6.77
N ILE A 137 -23.00 -0.85 -7.73
CA ILE A 137 -23.29 -0.35 -9.08
C ILE A 137 -24.24 -1.32 -9.80
N SER A 138 -24.00 -2.63 -9.69
CA SER A 138 -24.85 -3.65 -10.30
C SER A 138 -26.28 -3.61 -9.76
N SER A 139 -26.46 -3.45 -8.44
CA SER A 139 -27.79 -3.35 -7.85
C SER A 139 -28.52 -2.08 -8.27
N ALA A 140 -27.82 -0.94 -8.33
CA ALA A 140 -28.38 0.32 -8.80
C ALA A 140 -28.79 0.27 -10.29
N SER A 141 -28.02 -0.40 -11.15
CA SER A 141 -28.39 -0.58 -12.56
C SER A 141 -29.61 -1.49 -12.72
N SER A 142 -29.67 -2.61 -11.99
CA SER A 142 -30.82 -3.52 -12.05
C SER A 142 -32.11 -2.84 -11.58
N TYR A 143 -32.04 -2.04 -10.52
CA TYR A 143 -33.18 -1.26 -10.04
C TYR A 143 -33.61 -0.20 -11.08
N ARG A 144 -32.67 0.50 -11.71
CA ARG A 144 -32.96 1.48 -12.76
C ARG A 144 -33.66 0.83 -13.96
N SER A 145 -33.15 -0.30 -14.46
CA SER A 145 -33.78 -1.02 -15.57
C SER A 145 -35.19 -1.50 -15.22
N TYR A 146 -35.39 -2.03 -14.00
CA TYR A 146 -36.72 -2.41 -13.54
C TYR A 146 -37.69 -1.22 -13.47
N SER A 147 -37.23 -0.08 -12.95
CA SER A 147 -38.06 1.14 -12.86
C SER A 147 -38.46 1.67 -14.24
N GLN A 148 -37.57 1.64 -15.23
CA GLN A 148 -37.88 2.04 -16.61
C GLN A 148 -38.94 1.14 -17.23
N VAL A 149 -38.79 -0.18 -17.11
CA VAL A 149 -39.78 -1.14 -17.63
C VAL A 149 -41.16 -0.96 -16.97
N SER A 150 -41.20 -0.68 -15.66
CA SER A 150 -42.46 -0.41 -14.96
C SER A 150 -43.11 0.90 -15.41
N SER A 151 -42.32 1.96 -15.61
CA SER A 151 -42.82 3.25 -16.10
C SER A 151 -43.32 3.18 -17.54
N ASP A 152 -42.66 2.39 -18.40
CA ASP A 152 -43.10 2.20 -19.78
C ASP A 152 -44.43 1.44 -19.83
N LYS A 153 -44.65 0.43 -18.96
CA LYS A 153 -45.95 -0.26 -18.87
C LYS A 153 -47.10 0.69 -18.52
N CYS A 154 -46.93 1.54 -17.50
CA CYS A 154 -47.93 2.53 -17.12
C CYS A 154 -48.18 3.64 -18.17
N ARG A 155 -47.37 3.72 -19.23
CA ARG A 155 -47.54 4.71 -20.30
C ARG A 155 -48.50 4.23 -21.40
N TYR A 156 -48.73 2.92 -21.50
CA TYR A 156 -49.57 2.30 -22.51
C TYR A 156 -50.96 1.87 -21.99
N ASP A 157 -51.18 1.97 -20.68
CA ASP A 157 -52.48 1.81 -20.02
C ASP A 157 -53.20 3.16 -19.89
#